data_AF-A0A7Y0ZYQ3-F1
#
_entry.id   AF-A0A7Y0ZYQ3-F1
#
_cell.length_a   1.000
_cell.length_b   1.000
_cell.length_c   1.000
_cell.angle_alpha   90.00
_cell.angle_beta   90.00
_cell.angle_gamma   90.00
#
_symmetry.space_group_name_H-M   'P 1'
#
loop_
_entity.id
_entity.type
_entity.pdbx_description
1 polymer ?
#
loop_
_entity_poly.entity_id
_entity_poly.type
_entity_poly.pdbx_seq_one_letter_code
_entity_poly.pdbx_strand_id
1 'polypeptide(L)'
;MRRAVPMHGFRRQRIRISFDIDDTLACQLHHCAVEPSRLPACVHRWLGEPLRIGTRSLTQELRRQGCSIWVYTSSGRTPSYIRRWLLLYGIRVDGVVNSMLHNRALTVHGLSNAPSKFPPAFDIDLHVDDSEGVRTEGRDHGFRVVVVHPEDERWAQKVLDAVAEVQAQLAWQQPFRNKKPAQQCSEIVPS
;
A
#
# COMPACT_ATOMS: atom_id res chain seq x y z
N MET A 1 -10.92 16.11 -42.94
CA MET A 1 -9.85 15.96 -41.91
C MET A 1 -10.46 15.37 -40.65
N ARG A 2 -10.21 14.09 -40.34
CA ARG A 2 -10.67 13.45 -39.10
C ARG A 2 -9.60 13.66 -38.02
N ARG A 3 -9.95 14.39 -36.96
CA ARG A 3 -9.08 14.53 -35.78
C ARG A 3 -8.96 13.17 -35.11
N ALA A 4 -7.75 12.63 -35.05
CA ALA A 4 -7.44 11.48 -34.21
C ALA A 4 -7.59 11.90 -32.73
N VAL A 5 -8.49 11.24 -32.01
CA VAL A 5 -8.58 11.33 -30.55
C VAL A 5 -7.32 10.65 -29.98
N PRO A 6 -6.56 11.29 -29.07
CA PRO A 6 -5.42 10.63 -28.46
C PRO A 6 -5.92 9.43 -27.66
N MET A 7 -5.57 8.24 -28.12
CA MET A 7 -5.63 7.02 -27.31
C MET A 7 -4.74 7.27 -26.09
N HIS A 8 -5.36 7.56 -24.95
CA HIS A 8 -4.66 7.53 -23.68
C HIS A 8 -4.23 6.09 -23.48
N GLY A 9 -2.98 5.78 -23.87
CA GLY A 9 -2.36 4.51 -23.53
C GLY A 9 -2.57 4.28 -22.04
N PHE A 10 -3.19 3.16 -21.69
CA PHE A 10 -3.46 2.77 -20.31
C PHE A 10 -2.14 2.85 -19.52
N ARG A 11 -1.89 3.98 -18.85
CA ARG A 11 -0.77 4.10 -17.93
C ARG A 11 -0.99 3.01 -16.89
N ARG A 12 -0.07 2.07 -16.83
CA ARG A 12 -0.01 1.05 -15.78
C ARG A 12 -0.16 1.79 -14.46
N GLN A 13 -1.22 1.50 -13.72
CA GLN A 13 -1.38 2.11 -12.40
C GLN A 13 -0.16 1.71 -11.57
N ARG A 14 0.44 2.71 -10.91
CA ARG A 14 1.55 2.48 -9.98
C ARG A 14 1.05 1.53 -8.89
N ILE A 15 1.83 0.49 -8.59
CA ILE A 15 1.51 -0.42 -7.49
C ILE A 15 1.41 0.40 -6.21
N ARG A 16 0.29 0.28 -5.50
CA ARG A 16 0.05 0.96 -4.23
C ARG A 16 0.36 0.01 -3.08
N ILE A 17 1.30 0.42 -2.24
CA ILE A 17 1.74 -0.33 -1.07
C ILE A 17 1.36 0.49 0.15
N SER A 18 0.65 -0.11 1.10
CA SER A 18 0.38 0.53 2.38
C SER A 18 1.09 -0.15 3.54
N PHE A 19 1.46 0.64 4.54
CA PHE A 19 2.13 0.18 5.75
C PHE A 19 1.24 0.48 6.96
N ASP A 20 1.10 -0.48 7.88
CA ASP A 20 0.60 -0.18 9.22
C ASP A 20 1.63 0.63 10.02
N ILE A 21 1.20 1.21 11.14
CA ILE A 21 2.04 2.01 12.01
C ILE A 21 2.56 1.21 13.20
N ASP A 22 1.67 0.80 14.10
CA ASP A 22 2.06 0.24 15.39
C ASP A 22 2.74 -1.12 15.18
N ASP A 23 3.90 -1.32 15.80
CA ASP A 23 4.79 -2.49 15.65
C ASP A 23 5.28 -2.84 14.22
N THR A 24 4.85 -2.07 13.22
CA THR A 24 5.32 -2.15 11.82
C THR A 24 6.32 -1.02 11.47
N LEU A 25 5.85 0.23 11.46
CA LEU A 25 6.69 1.41 11.17
C LEU A 25 7.20 2.09 12.45
N ALA A 26 6.39 2.10 13.50
CA ALA A 26 6.74 2.62 14.82
C ALA A 26 6.77 1.44 15.79
N CYS A 27 7.97 0.99 16.13
CA CYS A 27 8.15 -0.11 17.06
C CYS A 27 8.52 0.43 18.44
N GLN A 28 8.18 -0.32 19.48
CA GLN A 28 8.62 -0.01 20.84
C GLN A 28 10.16 0.04 20.89
N LEU A 29 10.72 0.92 21.74
CA LEU A 29 12.16 1.24 21.76
C LEU A 29 13.11 0.03 21.92
N HIS A 30 12.60 -1.11 22.40
CA HIS A 30 13.38 -2.32 22.63
C HIS A 30 13.26 -3.35 21.51
N HIS A 31 12.32 -3.17 20.56
CA HIS A 31 12.06 -4.16 19.52
C HIS A 31 12.85 -3.87 18.23
N CYS A 32 13.25 -2.61 17.99
CA CYS A 32 13.97 -2.22 16.78
C CYS A 32 14.90 -1.02 16.99
N ALA A 33 15.95 -0.95 16.17
CA ALA A 33 16.69 0.30 15.97
C ALA A 33 15.82 1.35 15.25
N VAL A 34 16.15 2.63 15.47
CA VAL A 34 15.35 3.79 15.05
C VAL A 34 16.11 4.60 13.99
N GLU A 35 15.40 5.12 13.00
CA GLU A 35 15.93 6.04 11.99
C GLU A 35 16.49 7.31 12.64
N PRO A 36 17.66 7.81 12.18
CA PRO A 36 18.17 9.09 12.64
C PRO A 36 17.22 10.23 12.23
N SER A 37 16.87 11.06 13.21
CA SER A 37 16.13 12.30 13.01
C SER A 37 17.09 13.45 12.68
N ARG A 38 16.70 14.32 11.74
CA ARG A 38 17.43 15.59 11.48
C ARG A 38 17.15 16.67 12.54
N LEU A 39 16.13 16.46 13.37
CA LEU A 39 15.76 17.35 14.47
C LEU A 39 16.38 16.89 15.79
N PRO A 40 16.69 17.81 16.72
CA PRO A 40 17.06 17.48 18.09
C PRO A 40 16.02 16.53 18.72
N ALA A 41 16.50 15.56 19.52
CA ALA A 41 15.66 14.47 20.03
C ALA A 41 14.43 14.95 20.83
N CYS A 42 14.54 16.05 21.58
CA CYS A 42 13.43 16.64 22.32
C CYS A 42 12.31 17.17 21.40
N VAL A 43 12.69 17.86 20.32
CA VAL A 43 11.75 18.39 19.32
C VAL A 43 11.11 17.25 18.55
N HIS A 44 11.90 16.24 18.18
CA HIS A 44 11.41 15.08 17.47
C HIS A 44 10.36 14.31 18.27
N ARG A 45 10.63 14.05 19.56
CA ARG A 45 9.70 13.33 20.47
C ARG A 45 8.37 14.07 20.66
N TRP A 46 8.36 15.39 20.56
CA TRP A 46 7.13 16.17 20.65
C TRP A 46 6.33 16.19 19.35
N LEU A 47 7.00 16.09 18.20
CA LEU A 47 6.38 16.20 16.88
C LEU A 47 6.02 14.86 16.23
N GLY A 48 6.55 13.75 16.75
CA GLY A 48 6.40 12.44 16.14
C GLY A 48 6.94 11.30 17.00
N GLU A 49 6.83 10.10 16.45
CA GLU A 49 7.21 8.85 17.10
C GLU A 49 8.53 8.31 16.53
N PRO A 50 9.28 7.47 17.25
CA PRO A 50 10.42 6.76 16.69
C PRO A 50 10.01 5.94 15.45
N LEU A 51 10.71 6.15 14.33
CA LEU A 51 10.50 5.40 13.10
C LEU A 51 11.51 4.25 12.99
N ARG A 52 11.03 3.04 12.68
CA ARG A 52 11.84 1.82 12.52
C ARG A 52 12.94 2.01 11.48
N ILE A 53 14.15 1.58 11.80
CA ILE A 53 15.31 1.62 10.90
C ILE A 53 15.01 0.88 9.58
N GLY A 54 15.51 1.44 8.48
CA GLY A 54 15.32 0.88 7.14
C GLY A 54 14.08 1.42 6.43
N THR A 55 13.17 2.11 7.13
CA THR A 55 11.98 2.70 6.51
C THR A 55 12.35 3.73 5.44
N ARG A 56 13.39 4.55 5.68
CA ARG A 56 13.79 5.59 4.72
C ARG A 56 14.37 4.97 3.44
N SER A 57 15.29 4.02 3.57
CA SER A 57 15.90 3.34 2.42
C SER A 57 14.86 2.50 1.67
N LEU A 58 14.01 1.75 2.37
CA LEU A 58 12.90 1.00 1.78
C LEU A 58 11.98 1.91 0.97
N THR A 59 11.53 3.02 1.54
CA THR A 59 10.65 3.95 0.82
C THR A 59 11.32 4.50 -0.43
N GLN A 60 12.60 4.91 -0.34
CA GLN A 60 13.35 5.42 -1.49
C GLN A 60 13.44 4.37 -2.61
N GLU A 61 13.71 3.12 -2.26
CA GLU A 61 13.81 2.03 -3.22
C GLU A 61 12.44 1.70 -3.87
N LEU A 62 11.38 1.61 -3.07
CA LEU A 62 10.02 1.41 -3.60
C LEU A 62 9.60 2.55 -4.54
N ARG A 63 9.96 3.80 -4.22
CA ARG A 63 9.74 4.96 -5.09
C ARG A 63 10.54 4.85 -6.39
N ARG A 64 11.79 4.37 -6.32
CA ARG A 64 12.65 4.13 -7.51
C ARG A 64 12.03 3.09 -8.44
N GLN A 65 11.36 2.09 -7.89
CA GLN A 65 10.60 1.09 -8.65
C GLN A 65 9.24 1.58 -9.16
N GLY A 66 8.88 2.85 -8.88
CA GLY A 66 7.65 3.47 -9.36
C GLY A 66 6.42 3.19 -8.50
N CYS A 67 6.57 2.62 -7.30
CA CYS A 67 5.47 2.34 -6.39
C CYS A 67 4.90 3.64 -5.76
N SER A 68 3.63 3.56 -5.40
CA SER A 68 2.92 4.55 -4.59
C SER A 68 2.91 4.10 -3.13
N ILE A 69 3.25 5.01 -2.22
CA ILE A 69 3.48 4.70 -0.81
C ILE A 69 2.33 5.25 0.02
N TRP A 70 1.67 4.40 0.77
CA TRP A 70 0.51 4.71 1.59
C TRP A 70 0.76 4.31 3.05
N VAL A 71 0.01 4.91 3.95
CA VAL A 71 -0.14 4.40 5.32
C VAL A 71 -1.56 3.93 5.50
N TYR A 72 -1.74 2.78 6.11
CA TYR A 72 -3.04 2.27 6.49
C TYR A 72 -2.96 1.78 7.94
N THR A 73 -3.50 2.59 8.84
CA THR A 73 -3.57 2.28 10.26
C THR A 73 -5.02 2.25 10.75
N SER A 74 -5.30 1.40 11.73
CA SER A 74 -6.54 1.41 12.51
C SER A 74 -6.49 2.40 13.68
N SER A 75 -5.37 3.11 13.89
CA SER A 75 -5.24 4.05 14.98
C SER A 75 -6.03 5.35 14.78
N GLY A 76 -6.18 6.12 15.86
CA GLY A 76 -6.82 7.44 15.86
C GLY A 76 -5.94 8.56 15.29
N ARG A 77 -4.71 8.27 14.85
CA ARG A 77 -3.79 9.27 14.29
C ARG A 77 -4.43 9.95 13.07
N THR A 78 -4.35 11.28 13.03
CA THR A 78 -4.91 12.03 11.90
C THR A 78 -4.02 11.90 10.66
N PRO A 79 -4.59 11.97 9.43
CA PRO A 79 -3.78 11.96 8.22
C PRO A 79 -2.73 13.08 8.17
N SER A 80 -3.04 14.26 8.72
CA SER A 80 -2.10 15.38 8.78
C SER A 80 -0.94 15.12 9.75
N TYR A 81 -1.21 14.48 10.89
CA TYR A 81 -0.18 14.02 11.82
C TYR A 81 0.77 13.04 11.15
N ILE A 82 0.23 11.96 10.55
CA ILE A 82 1.03 10.91 9.91
C ILE A 82 1.92 11.49 8.80
N ARG A 83 1.36 12.36 7.95
CA ARG A 83 2.12 13.01 6.87
C ARG A 83 3.23 13.90 7.42
N ARG A 84 2.97 14.68 8.47
CA ARG A 84 3.97 15.54 9.10
C ARG A 84 5.08 14.71 9.74
N TRP A 85 4.71 13.69 10.51
CA TRP A 85 5.65 12.79 11.19
C TRP A 85 6.62 12.15 10.20
N LEU A 86 6.11 11.50 9.14
CA LEU A 86 6.96 10.88 8.12
C LEU A 86 7.81 11.90 7.35
N LEU A 87 7.29 13.11 7.14
CA LEU A 87 8.05 14.20 6.51
C LEU A 87 9.28 14.61 7.33
N LEU A 88 9.26 14.53 8.66
CA LEU A 88 10.43 14.80 9.51
C LEU A 88 11.59 13.83 9.22
N TYR A 89 11.26 12.62 8.77
CA TYR A 89 12.20 11.61 8.28
C TYR A 89 12.50 11.72 6.77
N GLY A 90 11.97 12.74 6.09
CA GLY A 90 12.13 12.94 4.65
C GLY A 90 11.28 11.98 3.80
N ILE A 91 10.27 11.35 4.38
CA ILE A 91 9.38 10.39 3.72
C ILE A 91 8.09 11.10 3.32
N ARG A 92 7.68 10.95 2.06
CA ARG A 92 6.39 11.44 1.55
C ARG A 92 5.49 10.26 1.19
N VAL A 93 4.28 10.28 1.73
CA VAL A 93 3.22 9.32 1.42
C VAL A 93 2.18 9.92 0.49
N ASP A 94 1.68 9.13 -0.45
CA ASP A 94 0.65 9.53 -1.41
C ASP A 94 -0.74 9.53 -0.74
N GLY A 95 -1.02 8.50 0.07
CA GLY A 95 -2.29 8.36 0.78
C GLY A 95 -2.13 7.94 2.23
N VAL A 96 -3.16 8.21 3.02
CA VAL A 96 -3.28 7.76 4.40
C VAL A 96 -4.72 7.30 4.61
N VAL A 97 -4.88 6.06 5.07
CA VAL A 97 -6.13 5.50 5.55
C VAL A 97 -6.00 5.36 7.06
N ASN A 98 -6.87 6.05 7.79
CA ASN A 98 -7.00 5.90 9.24
C ASN A 98 -8.34 5.22 9.57
N SER A 99 -8.60 4.96 10.85
CA SER A 99 -9.86 4.33 11.31
C SER A 99 -11.12 5.01 10.79
N MET A 100 -11.15 6.34 10.75
CA MET A 100 -12.30 7.09 10.24
C MET A 100 -12.58 6.79 8.75
N LEU A 101 -11.55 6.85 7.90
CA LEU A 101 -11.69 6.56 6.47
C LEU A 101 -12.01 5.09 6.22
N HIS A 102 -11.39 4.19 6.99
CA HIS A 102 -11.69 2.76 6.95
C HIS A 102 -13.17 2.48 7.25
N ASN A 103 -13.67 2.95 8.39
CA ASN A 103 -15.06 2.72 8.81
C ASN A 103 -16.06 3.28 7.80
N ARG A 104 -15.76 4.44 7.22
CA ARG A 104 -16.57 5.02 6.15
C ARG A 104 -16.59 4.11 4.91
N ALA A 105 -15.44 3.58 4.50
CA ALA A 105 -15.35 2.67 3.37
C ALA A 105 -16.13 1.37 3.63
N LEU A 106 -15.99 0.77 4.81
CA LEU A 106 -16.73 -0.44 5.20
C LEU A 106 -18.25 -0.24 5.17
N THR A 107 -18.72 0.93 5.64
CA THR A 107 -20.13 1.29 5.60
C THR A 107 -20.64 1.37 4.16
N VAL A 108 -19.87 2.01 3.27
CA VAL A 108 -20.20 2.12 1.83
C VAL A 108 -20.23 0.75 1.15
N HIS A 109 -19.38 -0.19 1.59
CA HIS A 109 -19.29 -1.53 1.03
C HIS A 109 -20.24 -2.56 1.69
N GLY A 110 -20.98 -2.19 2.74
CA GLY A 110 -22.01 -3.05 3.34
C GLY A 110 -21.48 -4.33 4.00
N LEU A 111 -20.24 -4.32 4.51
CA LEU A 111 -19.61 -5.51 5.10
C LEU A 111 -20.03 -5.72 6.56
N SER A 112 -20.84 -6.74 6.83
CA SER A 112 -21.33 -7.08 8.18
C SER A 112 -20.31 -7.83 9.05
N ASN A 113 -19.28 -8.44 8.45
CA ASN A 113 -18.10 -9.03 9.09
C ASN A 113 -16.85 -8.41 8.45
N ALA A 114 -16.65 -7.13 8.69
CA ALA A 114 -15.57 -6.40 8.04
C ALA A 114 -14.20 -6.81 8.61
N PRO A 115 -13.19 -7.04 7.76
CA PRO A 115 -11.83 -7.30 8.22
C PRO A 115 -11.27 -6.04 8.91
N SER A 116 -10.33 -6.23 9.82
CA SER A 116 -9.66 -5.13 10.54
C SER A 116 -9.00 -4.11 9.61
N LYS A 117 -8.59 -4.56 8.42
CA LYS A 117 -8.15 -3.72 7.30
C LYS A 117 -8.71 -4.26 5.99
N PHE A 118 -9.08 -3.36 5.07
CA PHE A 118 -9.58 -3.72 3.74
C PHE A 118 -8.89 -2.91 2.63
N PRO A 119 -7.61 -3.22 2.31
CA PRO A 119 -6.84 -2.56 1.26
C PRO A 119 -7.56 -2.42 -0.10
N PRO A 120 -8.37 -3.39 -0.57
CA PRO A 120 -9.08 -3.29 -1.85
C PRO A 120 -10.00 -2.07 -1.99
N ALA A 121 -10.58 -1.55 -0.90
CA ALA A 121 -11.43 -0.34 -0.96
C ALA A 121 -10.66 0.94 -1.34
N PHE A 122 -9.33 0.89 -1.40
CA PHE A 122 -8.46 2.03 -1.69
C PHE A 122 -7.52 1.75 -2.89
N ASP A 123 -7.80 0.71 -3.67
CA ASP A 123 -6.94 0.11 -4.71
C ASP A 123 -5.50 -0.15 -4.23
N ILE A 124 -5.32 -0.58 -2.98
CA ILE A 124 -4.00 -0.96 -2.46
C ILE A 124 -3.70 -2.40 -2.87
N ASP A 125 -2.57 -2.60 -3.53
CA ASP A 125 -2.16 -3.90 -4.12
C ASP A 125 -1.47 -4.84 -3.11
N LEU A 126 -0.78 -4.26 -2.12
CA LEU A 126 -0.05 -4.95 -1.07
C LEU A 126 -0.09 -4.16 0.24
N HIS A 127 -0.39 -4.85 1.34
CA HIS A 127 -0.33 -4.27 2.68
C HIS A 127 0.83 -4.89 3.48
N VAL A 128 1.56 -4.05 4.21
CA VAL A 128 2.63 -4.45 5.14
C VAL A 128 2.12 -4.26 6.57
N ASP A 129 2.19 -5.31 7.37
CA ASP A 129 1.60 -5.39 8.71
C ASP A 129 2.44 -6.36 9.58
N ASP A 130 2.39 -6.26 10.90
CA ASP A 130 3.03 -7.22 11.81
C ASP A 130 2.10 -8.36 12.24
N SER A 131 0.78 -8.20 12.04
CA SER A 131 -0.24 -9.12 12.50
C SER A 131 -0.49 -10.28 11.54
N GLU A 132 -0.33 -11.49 12.07
CA GLU A 132 -0.75 -12.73 11.40
C GLU A 132 -2.29 -12.83 11.24
N GLY A 133 -3.04 -12.16 12.10
CA GLY A 133 -4.49 -12.03 11.97
C GLY A 133 -4.87 -11.29 10.69
N VAL A 134 -4.19 -10.19 10.38
CA VAL A 134 -4.42 -9.41 9.15
C VAL A 134 -4.08 -10.22 7.90
N ARG A 135 -3.05 -11.08 7.96
CA ARG A 135 -2.76 -12.02 6.85
C ARG A 135 -3.88 -13.04 6.65
N THR A 136 -4.45 -13.55 7.73
CA THR A 136 -5.57 -14.49 7.69
C THR A 136 -6.80 -13.82 7.07
N GLU A 137 -7.16 -12.62 7.53
CA GLU A 137 -8.21 -11.80 6.92
C GLU A 137 -7.92 -11.52 5.44
N GLY A 138 -6.66 -11.27 5.08
CA GLY A 138 -6.24 -11.08 3.68
C GLY A 138 -6.53 -12.29 2.81
N ARG A 139 -6.33 -13.51 3.33
CA ARG A 139 -6.70 -14.75 2.63
C ARG A 139 -8.21 -14.88 2.48
N ASP A 140 -8.96 -14.58 3.53
CA ASP A 140 -10.42 -14.73 3.55
C ASP A 140 -11.12 -13.69 2.66
N HIS A 141 -10.56 -12.49 2.55
CA HIS A 141 -11.14 -11.35 1.82
C HIS A 141 -10.41 -11.00 0.51
N GLY A 142 -9.41 -11.79 0.11
CA GLY A 142 -8.76 -11.70 -1.20
C GLY A 142 -7.80 -10.52 -1.38
N PHE A 143 -7.08 -10.10 -0.32
CA PHE A 143 -6.04 -9.08 -0.40
C PHE A 143 -4.68 -9.58 0.09
N ARG A 144 -3.60 -8.97 -0.43
CA ARG A 144 -2.23 -9.41 -0.17
C ARG A 144 -1.66 -8.70 1.06
N VAL A 145 -1.05 -9.48 1.95
CA VAL A 145 -0.37 -8.99 3.14
C VAL A 145 1.02 -9.61 3.22
N VAL A 146 2.05 -8.79 3.42
CA VAL A 146 3.37 -9.23 3.83
C VAL A 146 3.52 -8.95 5.32
N VAL A 147 3.62 -10.02 6.11
CA VAL A 147 3.78 -9.92 7.56
C VAL A 147 5.24 -9.66 7.90
N VAL A 148 5.56 -8.65 8.71
CA VAL A 148 6.92 -8.34 9.17
C VAL A 148 7.00 -8.41 10.69
N HIS A 149 7.94 -9.18 11.23
CA HIS A 149 8.14 -9.20 12.67
C HIS A 149 8.87 -7.91 13.09
N PRO A 150 8.57 -7.28 14.23
CA PRO A 150 9.28 -6.07 14.67
C PRO A 150 10.79 -6.33 14.83
N GLU A 151 11.19 -7.46 15.39
CA GLU A 151 12.61 -7.79 15.59
C GLU A 151 13.36 -8.26 14.31
N ASP A 152 12.67 -8.37 13.16
CA ASP A 152 13.30 -8.78 11.91
C ASP A 152 14.13 -7.62 11.32
N GLU A 153 15.46 -7.71 11.40
CA GLU A 153 16.38 -6.72 10.80
C GLU A 153 16.30 -6.71 9.26
N ARG A 154 15.83 -7.79 8.63
CA ARG A 154 15.71 -7.95 7.18
C ARG A 154 14.29 -7.66 6.66
N TRP A 155 13.42 -7.10 7.48
CA TRP A 155 12.03 -6.79 7.12
C TRP A 155 11.92 -5.96 5.83
N ALA A 156 12.82 -5.00 5.63
CA ALA A 156 12.82 -4.16 4.43
C ALA A 156 13.05 -4.99 3.17
N GLN A 157 13.97 -5.95 3.21
CA GLN A 157 14.21 -6.87 2.10
C GLN A 157 12.97 -7.75 1.84
N LYS A 158 12.36 -8.27 2.91
CA LYS A 158 11.12 -9.06 2.83
C LYS A 158 9.99 -8.28 2.12
N VAL A 159 9.85 -6.99 2.41
CA VAL A 159 8.87 -6.12 1.73
C VAL A 159 9.25 -5.95 0.25
N LEU A 160 10.52 -5.72 -0.08
CA LEU A 160 10.97 -5.59 -1.48
C LEU A 160 10.69 -6.86 -2.29
N ASP A 161 10.96 -8.03 -1.72
CA ASP A 161 10.72 -9.32 -2.36
C ASP A 161 9.22 -9.53 -2.62
N ALA A 162 8.37 -9.26 -1.63
CA ALA A 162 6.92 -9.32 -1.78
C ALA A 162 6.40 -8.35 -2.86
N VAL A 163 6.97 -7.15 -2.96
CA VAL A 163 6.62 -6.19 -4.02
C VAL A 163 7.02 -6.71 -5.40
N ALA A 164 8.20 -7.33 -5.53
CA ALA A 164 8.64 -7.93 -6.78
C ALA A 164 7.70 -9.08 -7.22
N GLU A 165 7.23 -9.90 -6.29
CA GLU A 165 6.22 -10.94 -6.58
C GLU A 165 4.91 -10.33 -7.09
N VAL A 166 4.40 -9.28 -6.44
CA VAL A 166 3.19 -8.58 -6.88
C VAL A 166 3.39 -7.94 -8.26
N GLN A 167 4.54 -7.32 -8.51
CA GLN A 167 4.89 -6.77 -9.82
C GLN A 167 4.85 -7.83 -10.91
N ALA A 168 5.44 -9.00 -10.65
CA ALA A 168 5.42 -10.14 -11.56
C ALA A 168 3.97 -10.58 -11.82
N GLN A 169 3.19 -10.89 -10.77
CA GLN A 169 1.80 -11.34 -10.89
C GLN A 169 0.95 -10.36 -11.72
N LEU A 170 1.06 -9.06 -11.46
CA LEU A 170 0.32 -8.04 -12.21
C LEU A 170 0.81 -7.90 -13.66
N ALA A 171 2.09 -8.18 -13.94
CA ALA A 171 2.60 -8.24 -15.31
C ALA A 171 1.99 -9.42 -16.09
N TRP A 172 1.94 -10.60 -15.47
CA TRP A 172 1.37 -11.83 -16.05
C TRP A 172 -0.13 -11.70 -16.36
N GLN A 173 -0.88 -10.89 -15.61
CA GLN A 173 -2.31 -10.67 -15.82
C GLN A 173 -2.60 -9.70 -17.00
N GLN A 174 -1.63 -8.89 -17.45
CA GLN A 174 -1.87 -7.93 -18.55
C GLN A 174 -2.11 -8.57 -19.93
N PRO A 175 -1.37 -9.60 -20.38
CA PRO A 175 -1.65 -10.28 -21.65
C PRO A 175 -3.08 -10.83 -21.75
N PHE A 176 -3.66 -11.29 -20.64
CA PHE A 176 -5.00 -11.90 -20.62
C PHE A 176 -6.13 -10.88 -20.66
N ARG A 177 -5.92 -9.65 -20.15
CA ARG A 177 -6.95 -8.59 -20.16
C ARG A 177 -7.13 -7.93 -21.53
N ASN A 178 -6.13 -8.04 -22.41
CA ASN A 178 -6.17 -7.48 -23.77
C ASN A 178 -6.83 -8.39 -24.81
N LYS A 179 -7.23 -9.62 -24.46
CA LYS A 179 -8.10 -10.45 -25.31
C LYS A 179 -9.55 -10.31 -24.85
N LYS A 180 -10.25 -9.26 -25.30
CA LYS A 180 -11.73 -9.29 -25.36
C LYS A 180 -12.16 -10.22 -26.50
N PRO A 181 -13.29 -10.94 -26.39
CA PRO A 181 -13.77 -11.80 -27.48
C PRO A 181 -14.09 -10.93 -28.69
N ALA A 182 -13.58 -11.31 -29.85
CA ALA A 182 -14.00 -10.74 -31.12
C ALA A 182 -15.51 -10.97 -31.26
N GLN A 183 -16.24 -9.87 -31.48
CA GLN A 183 -17.67 -9.86 -31.76
C GLN A 183 -17.91 -10.74 -33.00
N GLN A 184 -18.65 -11.82 -32.82
CA GLN A 184 -19.03 -12.73 -33.89
C GLN A 184 -20.00 -11.95 -34.82
N CYS A 185 -19.52 -11.61 -36.01
CA CYS A 185 -20.32 -10.96 -37.04
C CYS A 185 -21.19 -12.05 -37.68
N SER A 186 -22.49 -12.01 -37.43
CA SER A 186 -23.48 -12.82 -38.14
C SER A 186 -23.63 -12.28 -39.56
N GLU A 187 -23.13 -13.04 -40.52
CA GLU A 187 -23.43 -12.87 -41.95
C GLU A 187 -24.92 -13.20 -42.17
N ILE A 188 -25.71 -12.17 -42.49
CA ILE A 188 -27.05 -12.33 -43.04
C ILE A 188 -26.87 -12.40 -44.56
N VAL A 189 -27.04 -13.59 -45.13
CA VAL A 189 -27.09 -13.84 -46.57
C VAL A 189 -28.47 -13.38 -47.09
N PRO A 190 -28.56 -12.53 -48.12
CA PRO A 190 -29.83 -12.24 -48.78
C PRO A 190 -30.14 -13.28 -49.85
N SER A 191 -31.40 -13.72 -49.91
CA SER A 191 -32.03 -14.35 -51.08
C SER A 191 -32.85 -13.32 -51.85
#